data_AF-A0A7R9UQ23-F1
#
_entry.id   AF-A0A7R9UQ23-F1
#
_cell.length_a   1.000
_cell.length_b   1.000
_cell.length_c   1.000
_cell.angle_alpha   90.00
_cell.angle_beta   90.00
_cell.angle_gamma   90.00
#
_symmetry.space_group_name_H-M   'P 1'
#
loop_
_entity.id
_entity.type
_entity.pdbx_description
1 polymer ?
#
loop_
_entity_poly.entity_id
_entity_poly.type
_entity_poly.pdbx_seq_one_letter_code
_entity_poly.pdbx_strand_id
1 'polypeptide(L)'
;ETPESDTEWVRWEHLRDAAPPLNEPYWPREGEVVEVRAQAQLHEPFSWWEANVLRIRGDFIQVHYLGWENGKDEFVELEVVRPAYGRAGVPGSRAPPASAPACSKGEYALTDKMHTWLLS
;
A
#
# COMPACT_ATOMS: atom_id res chain seq x y z
N GLU A 1 14.46 -30.12 14.18
CA GLU A 1 13.83 -29.61 12.95
C GLU A 1 14.52 -28.31 12.60
N THR A 2 15.18 -28.27 11.44
CA THR A 2 15.93 -27.10 10.99
C THR A 2 14.96 -26.24 10.20
N PRO A 3 14.70 -24.97 10.54
CA PRO A 3 13.93 -24.11 9.66
C PRO A 3 14.70 -23.96 8.35
N GLU A 4 14.19 -24.56 7.29
CA GLU A 4 14.75 -24.45 5.94
C GLU A 4 14.62 -22.99 5.49
N SER A 5 15.73 -22.27 5.64
CA SER A 5 16.10 -21.01 5.00
C SER A 5 15.09 -20.47 3.96
N ASP A 6 14.31 -19.45 4.35
CA ASP A 6 13.51 -18.54 3.49
C ASP A 6 14.40 -17.65 2.59
N THR A 7 15.49 -18.19 2.03
CA THR A 7 16.42 -17.44 1.17
C THR A 7 16.15 -17.81 -0.27
N GLU A 8 15.49 -16.92 -1.00
CA GLU A 8 15.27 -17.04 -2.44
C GLU A 8 16.23 -16.14 -3.23
N TRP A 9 16.71 -16.66 -4.36
CA TRP A 9 17.49 -15.85 -5.30
C TRP A 9 16.56 -14.97 -6.13
N VAL A 10 16.61 -13.67 -5.90
CA VAL A 10 15.84 -12.69 -6.66
C VAL A 10 16.73 -12.10 -7.76
N ARG A 11 16.19 -11.98 -8.98
CA ARG A 11 16.91 -11.31 -10.07
C ARG A 11 17.10 -9.83 -9.73
N TRP A 12 18.29 -9.31 -10.04
CA TRP A 12 18.63 -7.91 -9.80
C TRP A 12 17.61 -6.92 -10.37
N GLU A 13 17.02 -7.24 -11.53
CA GLU A 13 15.97 -6.44 -12.18
C GLU A 13 14.67 -6.29 -11.37
N HIS A 14 14.46 -7.12 -10.34
CA HIS A 14 13.31 -7.06 -9.44
C HIS A 14 13.64 -6.40 -8.10
N LEU A 15 14.90 -6.03 -7.87
CA LEU A 15 15.30 -5.29 -6.68
C LEU A 15 15.20 -3.80 -6.93
N ARG A 16 14.74 -3.08 -5.92
CA ARG A 16 14.81 -1.62 -5.84
C ARG A 16 15.38 -1.22 -4.49
N ASP A 17 16.06 -0.09 -4.47
CA ASP A 17 16.45 0.51 -3.21
C ASP A 17 15.20 0.84 -2.37
N ALA A 18 15.37 0.76 -1.05
CA ALA A 18 14.32 1.19 -0.15
C ALA A 18 14.03 2.68 -0.36
N ALA A 19 12.76 3.05 -0.19
CA ALA A 19 12.36 4.44 -0.13
C ALA A 19 13.25 5.21 0.86
N PRO A 20 13.79 6.39 0.50
CA PRO A 20 14.51 7.20 1.46
C PRO A 20 13.58 7.57 2.63
N PRO A 21 14.14 7.77 3.83
CA PRO A 21 13.36 8.25 4.96
C PRO A 21 12.73 9.60 4.63
N LEU A 22 11.49 9.79 5.07
CA LEU A 22 10.80 11.07 4.97
C LEU A 22 11.39 12.03 6.01
N ASN A 23 12.01 13.12 5.54
CA ASN A 23 12.56 14.17 6.41
C ASN A 23 11.50 15.18 6.86
N GLU A 24 10.36 15.20 6.18
CA GLU A 24 9.20 16.04 6.47
C GLU A 24 7.94 15.18 6.42
N PRO A 25 6.87 15.55 7.13
CA PRO A 25 5.63 14.82 7.00
C PRO A 25 5.15 14.85 5.55
N TYR A 26 4.66 13.72 5.08
CA TYR A 26 4.14 13.59 3.71
C TYR A 26 2.63 13.66 3.74
N TRP A 27 2.06 14.53 2.91
CA TRP A 27 0.62 14.65 2.71
C TRP A 27 0.30 14.39 1.25
N PRO A 28 -0.31 13.23 0.93
CA PRO A 28 -0.65 12.89 -0.44
C PRO A 28 -1.77 13.78 -0.97
N ARG A 29 -1.93 13.79 -2.30
CA ARG A 29 -3.02 14.51 -2.98
C ARG A 29 -4.00 13.55 -3.63
N GLU A 30 -5.25 13.98 -3.77
CA GLU A 30 -6.22 13.24 -4.58
C GLU A 30 -5.73 13.11 -6.03
N GLY A 31 -5.81 11.90 -6.58
CA GLY A 31 -5.27 11.53 -7.89
C GLY A 31 -3.78 11.17 -7.90
N GLU A 32 -3.07 11.31 -6.78
CA GLU A 32 -1.65 10.92 -6.68
C GLU A 32 -1.49 9.39 -6.58
N VAL A 33 -0.42 8.86 -7.16
CA VAL A 33 0.01 7.47 -6.94
C VAL A 33 0.91 7.43 -5.72
N VAL A 34 0.53 6.62 -4.74
CA VAL A 34 1.24 6.44 -3.47
C VAL A 34 1.57 4.98 -3.25
N GLU A 35 2.40 4.70 -2.26
CA GLU A 35 2.58 3.34 -1.74
C GLU A 35 1.93 3.22 -0.36
N VAL A 36 1.15 2.15 -0.20
CA VAL A 36 0.39 1.86 1.03
C VAL A 36 0.93 0.59 1.66
N ARG A 37 1.15 0.61 2.98
CA ARG A 37 1.60 -0.56 3.74
C ARG A 37 0.41 -1.46 4.09
N ALA A 38 0.33 -2.63 3.47
CA ALA A 38 -0.76 -3.60 3.67
C ALA A 38 -0.26 -5.06 3.57
N GLN A 39 -0.99 -6.01 4.16
CA GLN A 39 -0.68 -7.44 4.11
C GLN A 39 -1.39 -8.13 2.98
N ALA A 40 -0.71 -9.02 2.26
CA ALA A 40 -1.36 -9.66 1.13
C ALA A 40 -2.45 -10.71 1.52
N GLN A 41 -2.21 -11.39 2.61
CA GLN A 41 -3.17 -12.28 3.23
C GLN A 41 -3.00 -12.11 4.73
N LEU A 42 -3.98 -12.54 5.52
CA LEU A 42 -3.93 -12.38 6.98
C LEU A 42 -2.63 -12.94 7.60
N HIS A 43 -2.05 -13.96 6.99
CA HIS A 43 -0.83 -14.64 7.45
C HIS A 43 0.45 -14.20 6.73
N GLU A 44 0.36 -13.27 5.76
CA GLU A 44 1.51 -12.76 5.03
C GLU A 44 2.11 -11.51 5.71
N PRO A 45 3.41 -11.25 5.54
CA PRO A 45 4.02 -10.02 6.06
C PRO A 45 3.46 -8.77 5.37
N PHE A 46 3.55 -7.63 6.07
CA PHE A 46 3.22 -6.33 5.49
C PHE A 46 4.20 -5.97 4.37
N SER A 47 3.65 -5.49 3.25
CA SER A 47 4.39 -5.04 2.08
C SER A 47 3.88 -3.66 1.62
N TRP A 48 4.63 -3.02 0.72
CA TRP A 48 4.28 -1.72 0.14
C TRP A 48 3.67 -1.90 -1.24
N TRP A 49 2.46 -1.38 -1.43
CA TRP A 49 1.65 -1.58 -2.63
C TRP A 49 1.31 -0.25 -3.28
N GLU A 50 1.48 -0.14 -4.61
CA GLU A 50 1.09 1.08 -5.34
C GLU A 50 -0.44 1.23 -5.37
N ALA A 51 -0.94 2.42 -5.09
CA ALA A 51 -2.35 2.76 -5.15
C ALA A 51 -2.59 4.20 -5.61
N ASN A 52 -3.71 4.44 -6.29
CA ASN A 52 -4.22 5.78 -6.56
C ASN A 52 -4.98 6.29 -5.33
N VAL A 53 -4.72 7.52 -4.93
CA VAL A 53 -5.54 8.22 -3.95
C VAL A 53 -6.83 8.69 -4.63
N LEU A 54 -7.96 8.17 -4.17
CA LEU A 54 -9.27 8.58 -4.69
C LEU A 54 -9.80 9.81 -3.95
N ARG A 55 -9.74 9.80 -2.61
CA ARG A 55 -10.29 10.85 -1.74
C ARG A 55 -9.50 10.97 -0.45
N ILE A 56 -9.44 12.18 0.09
CA ILE A 56 -8.82 12.45 1.40
C ILE A 56 -9.83 13.13 2.33
N ARG A 57 -9.95 12.64 3.56
CA ARG A 57 -10.77 13.25 4.61
C ARG A 57 -10.07 13.19 5.96
N GLY A 58 -9.45 14.31 6.35
CA GLY A 58 -8.62 14.35 7.55
C GLY A 58 -7.44 13.40 7.39
N ASP A 59 -7.29 12.49 8.34
CA ASP A 59 -6.21 11.49 8.35
C ASP A 59 -6.57 10.19 7.61
N PHE A 60 -7.77 10.09 7.05
CA PHE A 60 -8.23 8.92 6.30
C PHE A 60 -8.16 9.16 4.79
N ILE A 61 -7.69 8.14 4.08
CA ILE A 61 -7.45 8.18 2.65
C ILE A 61 -8.17 7.00 2.01
N GLN A 62 -9.04 7.28 1.05
CA GLN A 62 -9.61 6.24 0.18
C GLN A 62 -8.64 5.99 -0.97
N VAL A 63 -8.20 4.75 -1.15
CA VAL A 63 -7.24 4.35 -2.17
C VAL A 63 -7.78 3.24 -3.06
N HIS A 64 -7.29 3.19 -4.29
CA HIS A 64 -7.50 2.10 -5.23
C HIS A 64 -6.14 1.51 -5.64
N TYR A 65 -5.87 0.27 -5.25
CA TYR A 65 -4.60 -0.40 -5.59
C TYR A 65 -4.43 -0.58 -7.09
N LEU A 66 -3.22 -0.35 -7.61
CA LEU A 66 -2.93 -0.55 -9.03
C LEU A 66 -2.94 -2.03 -9.39
N GLY A 67 -3.52 -2.36 -10.55
CA GLY A 67 -3.61 -3.74 -11.05
C GLY A 67 -4.83 -4.52 -10.53
N TRP A 68 -5.74 -3.85 -9.82
CA TRP A 68 -6.94 -4.44 -9.24
C TRP A 68 -8.21 -4.21 -10.04
N GLU A 69 -9.17 -5.09 -9.80
CA GLU A 69 -10.54 -4.89 -10.25
C GLU A 69 -11.19 -3.69 -9.52
N ASN A 70 -12.03 -2.97 -10.26
CA ASN A 70 -12.86 -1.90 -9.71
C ASN A 70 -13.72 -2.42 -8.54
N GLY A 71 -13.87 -1.60 -7.49
CA GLY A 71 -14.65 -1.97 -6.29
C GLY A 71 -13.84 -2.67 -5.19
N LYS A 72 -12.51 -2.69 -5.31
CA LYS A 72 -11.56 -3.12 -4.27
C LYS A 72 -10.90 -1.94 -3.57
N ASP A 73 -11.62 -0.84 -3.45
CA ASP A 73 -11.12 0.38 -2.80
C ASP A 73 -11.03 0.16 -1.29
N GLU A 74 -10.00 0.74 -0.67
CA GLU A 74 -9.75 0.62 0.76
C GLU A 74 -9.65 1.99 1.41
N PHE A 75 -10.05 2.09 2.68
CA PHE A 75 -9.79 3.27 3.50
C PHE A 75 -8.62 2.97 4.43
N VAL A 76 -7.60 3.82 4.39
CA VAL A 76 -6.38 3.67 5.19
C VAL A 76 -6.06 4.95 5.94
N GLU A 77 -5.25 4.85 6.98
CA GLU A 77 -4.74 6.01 7.72
C GLU A 77 -3.50 6.59 7.03
N LEU A 78 -3.27 7.90 7.18
CA LEU A 78 -2.12 8.60 6.62
C LEU A 78 -0.78 7.98 7.02
N GLU A 79 -0.70 7.39 8.22
CA GLU A 79 0.53 6.78 8.76
C GLU A 79 1.05 5.58 7.95
N VAL A 80 0.18 4.90 7.20
CA VAL A 80 0.56 3.74 6.38
C VAL A 80 0.83 4.12 4.92
N VAL A 81 0.87 5.42 4.60
CA VAL A 81 1.06 5.93 3.23
C VAL A 81 2.42 6.61 3.08
N ARG A 82 3.08 6.39 1.94
CA ARG A 82 4.32 7.07 1.54
C ARG A 82 4.30 7.44 0.05
N PRO A 83 5.19 8.33 -0.42
CA PRO A 83 5.34 8.61 -1.84
C PRO A 83 5.65 7.34 -2.65
N ALA A 84 5.14 7.24 -3.88
CA ALA A 84 5.51 6.14 -4.77
C ALA A 84 6.89 6.39 -5.41
N TYR A 85 7.90 5.66 -4.96
CA TYR A 85 9.28 5.80 -5.46
C TYR A 85 9.58 4.97 -6.72
N GLY A 86 8.67 4.07 -7.11
CA GLY A 86 8.87 3.17 -8.25
C GLY A 86 8.70 3.84 -9.62
N ARG A 87 8.02 4.98 -9.72
CA ARG A 87 7.68 5.63 -11.01
C ARG A 87 8.34 6.99 -11.23
N ALA A 88 8.91 7.58 -10.20
CA ALA A 88 9.63 8.83 -10.30
C ALA A 88 11.08 8.60 -10.77
N GLY A 89 11.28 8.40 -12.07
CA GLY A 89 12.57 8.75 -12.70
C GLY A 89 13.46 7.66 -13.29
N VAL A 90 13.00 6.41 -13.46
CA VAL A 90 13.75 5.41 -14.26
C VAL A 90 12.89 4.90 -15.43
N PRO A 91 13.24 5.21 -16.70
CA PRO A 91 12.57 4.59 -17.83
C PRO A 91 12.84 3.09 -17.81
N GLY A 92 11.80 2.29 -17.55
CA GLY A 92 11.89 0.83 -17.44
C GLY A 92 11.56 0.26 -16.05
N SER A 93 11.24 1.09 -15.05
CA SER A 93 10.72 0.60 -13.77
C SER A 93 9.30 0.06 -13.95
N ARG A 94 9.22 -1.22 -14.33
CA ARG A 94 7.99 -2.00 -14.32
C ARG A 94 7.61 -2.16 -12.85
N ALA A 95 6.39 -1.79 -12.50
CA ALA A 95 5.82 -2.04 -11.19
C ALA A 95 6.15 -3.48 -10.74
N PRO A 96 6.49 -3.71 -9.46
CA PRO A 96 6.73 -5.08 -8.99
C PRO A 96 5.52 -5.95 -9.38
N PRO A 97 5.73 -7.20 -9.84
CA PRO A 97 4.65 -8.13 -10.11
C PRO A 97 4.09 -8.66 -8.79
N ALA A 98 3.68 -7.76 -7.92
CA ALA A 98 2.99 -8.08 -6.70
C ALA A 98 1.55 -7.69 -7.00
N SER A 99 0.76 -8.67 -7.41
CA SER A 99 -0.68 -8.60 -7.22
C SER A 99 -0.88 -8.28 -5.75
N ALA A 100 -1.48 -7.12 -5.45
CA ALA A 100 -1.83 -6.83 -4.08
C ALA A 100 -2.75 -7.94 -3.54
N PRO A 101 -3.13 -7.85 -2.27
CA PRO A 101 -4.18 -8.70 -1.73
C PRO A 101 -5.62 -8.34 -1.91
N ALA A 102 -6.43 -9.39 -2.04
CA ALA A 102 -7.81 -9.28 -1.69
C ALA A 102 -7.75 -9.23 -0.17
N CYS A 103 -7.59 -8.02 0.39
CA CYS A 103 -7.83 -7.79 1.81
C CYS A 103 -9.18 -8.45 2.06
N SER A 104 -9.13 -9.57 2.77
CA SER A 104 -10.14 -10.61 2.70
C SER A 104 -11.28 -10.22 3.60
N LYS A 105 -11.93 -9.07 3.35
CA LYS A 105 -12.79 -8.37 4.32
C LYS A 105 -12.28 -8.70 5.72
N GLY A 106 -11.01 -8.38 6.00
CA GLY A 106 -10.61 -8.27 7.39
C GLY A 106 -11.62 -7.29 7.92
N GLU A 107 -12.54 -7.79 8.74
CA GLU A 107 -13.52 -7.01 9.47
C GLU A 107 -12.76 -5.79 9.89
N TYR A 108 -12.97 -4.69 9.17
CA TYR A 108 -12.14 -3.53 9.37
C TYR A 108 -12.40 -3.28 10.84
N ALA A 109 -11.33 -3.28 11.63
CA ALA A 109 -11.34 -2.48 12.82
C ALA A 109 -11.51 -1.06 12.29
N LEU A 110 -12.73 -0.73 11.85
CA LEU A 110 -13.30 0.59 11.85
C LEU A 110 -12.96 0.99 13.26
N THR A 111 -11.89 1.76 13.40
CA THR A 111 -11.59 2.40 14.66
C THR A 111 -12.91 3.05 15.08
N ASP A 112 -13.25 3.14 16.37
CA ASP A 112 -14.52 3.78 16.79
C ASP A 112 -14.76 5.15 16.10
N LYS A 113 -13.65 5.79 15.68
CA LYS A 113 -13.58 7.00 14.86
C LYS A 113 -14.07 6.84 13.42
N MET A 114 -13.99 5.69 12.75
CA MET A 114 -14.57 5.47 11.42
C MET A 114 -16.05 5.01 11.49
N HIS A 115 -16.41 4.23 12.52
CA HIS A 115 -17.78 3.72 12.71
C HIS A 115 -18.80 4.85 12.97
N THR A 116 -18.41 5.85 13.76
CA THR A 116 -19.25 7.01 14.10
C THR A 116 -19.61 7.87 12.87
N TRP A 117 -18.78 7.86 11.83
CA TRP A 117 -18.93 8.75 10.67
C TRP A 117 -19.71 8.15 9.50
N LEU A 118 -19.81 6.82 9.40
CA LEU A 118 -20.63 6.17 8.37
C LEU A 118 -22.14 6.22 8.67
N LEU A 119 -22.52 6.68 9.88
CA LEU A 119 -23.90 6.68 10.40
C LEU A 119 -24.48 8.08 10.66
N SER A 120 -23.77 9.15 10.30
CA SER A 120 -24.22 10.55 10.46
C SER A 120 -24.29 11.30 9.14
#